data_AF-A0A0N5BVN1-F1
#
_entry.id   AF-A0A0N5BVN1-F1
#
_cell.length_a   1.000
_cell.length_b   1.000
_cell.length_c   1.000
_cell.angle_alpha   90.00
_cell.angle_beta   90.00
_cell.angle_gamma   90.00
#
_symmetry.space_group_name_H-M   'P 1'
#
loop_
_entity.id
_entity.type
_entity.pdbx_description
1 polymer ?
#
loop_
_entity_poly.entity_id
_entity_poly.type
_entity_poly.pdbx_seq_one_letter_code
_entity_poly.pdbx_strand_id
1 'polypeptide(L)'
;MLQNVEIRGKILCNGKAVSQLKIELYEEDIFSNTFMDKTYTNESGYFTLTGKDNEYSRIDPYIIFTYTCPIYNKPSTHDTKIFYVSEDIFQIYRLYSSYYYNYGNIELSRILKIIN
;
A
#
# COMPACT_ATOMS: atom_id res chain seq x y z
N MET A 1 -4.60 19.33 11.57
CA MET A 1 -4.15 20.02 10.34
C MET A 1 -4.45 19.10 9.18
N LEU A 2 -5.15 19.59 8.15
CA LEU A 2 -5.49 18.75 7.00
C LEU A 2 -4.21 18.32 6.26
N GLN A 3 -4.06 17.03 6.06
CA GLN A 3 -3.00 16.40 5.29
C GLN A 3 -3.58 15.53 4.19
N ASN A 4 -2.87 15.40 3.07
CA ASN A 4 -3.28 14.58 1.94
C ASN A 4 -2.11 13.69 1.48
N VAL A 5 -2.43 12.50 0.99
CA VAL A 5 -1.46 11.60 0.40
C VAL A 5 -2.00 11.05 -0.92
N GLU A 6 -1.14 10.98 -1.93
CA GLU A 6 -1.39 10.19 -3.13
C GLU A 6 -0.42 9.01 -3.18
N ILE A 7 -0.96 7.80 -3.29
CA ILE A 7 -0.19 6.56 -3.30
C ILE A 7 -0.38 5.87 -4.65
N ARG A 8 0.73 5.44 -5.24
CA ARG A 8 0.74 4.62 -6.46
C ARG A 8 1.61 3.38 -6.31
N GLY A 9 1.37 2.41 -7.17
CA GLY A 9 2.23 1.24 -7.31
C GLY A 9 1.71 0.28 -8.37
N LYS A 10 2.42 -0.83 -8.54
CA LYS A 10 2.08 -1.91 -9.45
C LYS A 10 2.24 -3.24 -8.74
N ILE A 11 1.20 -4.07 -8.73
CA ILE A 11 1.23 -5.41 -8.12
C ILE A 11 1.57 -6.45 -9.18
N LEU A 12 2.61 -7.24 -8.90
CA LEU A 12 3.06 -8.35 -9.73
C LEU A 12 3.04 -9.67 -8.93
N CYS A 13 2.78 -10.77 -9.63
CA CYS A 13 2.93 -12.12 -9.13
C CYS A 13 3.70 -12.95 -10.17
N ASN A 14 4.90 -13.39 -9.81
CA ASN A 14 5.84 -14.07 -10.70
C ASN A 14 6.08 -13.28 -12.00
N GLY A 15 6.28 -11.97 -11.89
CA GLY A 15 6.47 -11.05 -13.01
C GLY A 15 5.22 -10.72 -13.81
N LYS A 16 4.06 -11.32 -13.52
CA LYS A 16 2.79 -11.04 -14.19
C LYS A 16 1.99 -10.00 -13.42
N ALA A 17 1.36 -9.07 -14.12
CA ALA A 17 0.45 -8.10 -13.52
C ALA A 17 -0.73 -8.80 -12.83
N VAL A 18 -1.05 -8.37 -11.61
CA VAL A 18 -2.25 -8.81 -10.90
C VAL A 18 -3.32 -7.74 -11.09
N SER A 19 -4.38 -8.08 -11.81
CA SER A 19 -5.53 -7.21 -12.04
C SER A 19 -6.67 -7.51 -11.06
N GLN A 20 -7.56 -6.54 -10.83
CA GLN A 20 -8.76 -6.68 -9.99
C GLN A 20 -8.47 -7.08 -8.53
N LEU A 21 -7.23 -6.87 -8.08
CA LEU A 21 -6.87 -6.95 -6.67
C LEU A 21 -7.33 -5.67 -5.96
N LYS A 22 -8.16 -5.82 -4.94
CA LYS A 22 -8.62 -4.72 -4.07
C LYS A 22 -7.47 -4.25 -3.19
N ILE A 23 -7.20 -2.95 -3.22
CA ILE A 23 -6.24 -2.28 -2.35
C ILE A 23 -7.00 -1.24 -1.54
N GLU A 24 -6.78 -1.22 -0.23
CA GLU A 24 -7.37 -0.25 0.69
C GLU A 24 -6.28 0.60 1.33
N LEU A 25 -6.54 1.88 1.48
CA LEU A 25 -5.68 2.86 2.14
C LEU A 25 -6.29 3.23 3.49
N TYR A 26 -5.46 3.15 4.52
CA TYR A 26 -5.80 3.50 5.88
C TYR A 26 -4.78 4.46 6.46
N GLU A 27 -5.22 5.20 7.46
CA GLU A 27 -4.41 5.94 8.41
C GLU A 27 -4.30 5.15 9.71
N GLU A 28 -3.10 5.03 10.29
CA GLU A 28 -2.91 4.32 11.56
C GLU A 28 -3.12 5.26 12.76
N ASP A 29 -4.07 4.87 13.63
CA ASP A 29 -4.47 5.66 14.78
C ASP A 29 -4.35 4.83 16.05
N ILE A 30 -4.07 5.47 17.19
CA ILE A 30 -3.95 4.80 18.50
C ILE A 30 -5.23 4.02 18.86
N PHE A 31 -6.40 4.55 18.52
CA PHE A 31 -7.69 3.98 18.92
C PHE A 31 -8.35 3.16 17.80
N SER A 32 -8.42 3.71 16.59
CA SER A 32 -9.06 3.05 15.47
C SER A 32 -8.56 3.65 14.17
N ASN A 33 -7.89 2.82 13.37
CA ASN A 33 -7.38 3.21 12.06
C ASN A 33 -8.50 3.76 11.17
N THR A 34 -8.21 4.85 10.48
CA THR A 34 -9.18 5.56 9.65
C THR A 34 -9.11 5.04 8.22
N PHE A 35 -10.23 4.53 7.70
CA PHE A 35 -10.33 4.17 6.27
C PHE A 35 -10.36 5.43 5.43
N MET A 36 -9.41 5.56 4.48
CA MET A 36 -9.30 6.74 3.63
C MET A 36 -9.82 6.50 2.22
N ASP A 37 -9.43 5.39 1.58
CA ASP A 37 -9.76 5.13 0.17
C ASP A 37 -9.62 3.64 -0.19
N LYS A 38 -10.21 3.23 -1.31
CA LYS A 38 -9.99 1.90 -1.90
C LYS A 38 -10.03 1.95 -3.42
N THR A 39 -9.28 1.04 -4.03
CA THR A 39 -9.25 0.89 -5.49
C THR A 39 -9.04 -0.56 -5.88
N TYR A 40 -9.10 -0.83 -7.18
CA TYR A 40 -8.75 -2.11 -7.75
C TYR A 40 -7.61 -1.91 -8.74
N THR A 41 -6.63 -2.79 -8.70
CA THR A 41 -5.57 -2.81 -9.70
C THR A 41 -6.14 -2.99 -11.11
N ASN A 42 -5.63 -2.23 -12.08
CA ASN A 42 -6.05 -2.34 -13.47
C ASN A 42 -5.45 -3.57 -14.17
N GLU A 43 -5.72 -3.76 -15.46
CA GLU A 43 -5.19 -4.89 -16.25
C GLU A 43 -3.66 -4.96 -16.28
N SER A 44 -3.00 -3.82 -16.16
CA SER A 44 -1.54 -3.73 -16.06
C SER A 44 -1.03 -3.87 -14.61
N GLY A 45 -1.91 -4.10 -13.63
CA GLY A 45 -1.57 -4.25 -12.22
C GLY A 45 -1.32 -2.95 -11.46
N TYR A 46 -1.54 -1.79 -12.09
CA TYR A 46 -1.35 -0.49 -11.46
C TYR A 46 -2.52 -0.11 -10.57
N PHE A 47 -2.23 0.58 -9.47
CA PHE A 47 -3.22 1.19 -8.61
C PHE A 47 -2.84 2.65 -8.29
N THR A 48 -3.86 3.43 -7.94
CA THR A 48 -3.71 4.80 -7.42
C THR A 48 -4.78 5.03 -6.36
N LEU A 49 -4.38 5.57 -5.22
CA LEU A 49 -5.23 5.87 -4.08
C LEU A 49 -4.93 7.30 -3.62
N THR A 50 -5.95 8.00 -3.13
CA THR A 50 -5.78 9.31 -2.51
C THR A 50 -6.44 9.33 -1.15
N GLY A 51 -5.67 9.67 -0.12
CA GLY A 51 -6.14 9.78 1.25
C GLY A 51 -6.04 11.20 1.77
N LYS A 52 -6.86 11.52 2.76
CA LYS A 52 -6.76 12.75 3.53
C LYS A 52 -7.20 12.51 4.96
N ASP A 53 -6.52 13.16 5.89
CA ASP A 53 -6.94 13.18 7.29
C ASP A 53 -6.58 14.51 7.96
N ASN A 54 -7.23 14.81 9.08
CA ASN A 54 -7.04 16.04 9.85
C ASN A 54 -6.43 15.75 11.22
N GLU A 55 -5.11 15.70 11.26
CA GLU A 55 -4.35 15.39 12.48
C GLU A 55 -3.39 16.49 12.91
N TYR A 56 -3.10 16.56 14.21
CA TYR A 56 -2.05 17.46 14.71
C TYR A 56 -0.64 16.92 14.39
N SER A 57 -0.47 15.60 14.44
CA SER A 57 0.71 14.83 14.01
C SER A 57 0.76 14.67 12.49
N ARG A 58 1.79 13.99 11.99
CA ARG A 58 1.79 13.44 10.63
C ARG A 58 0.86 12.25 10.57
N ILE A 59 0.18 12.14 9.43
CA ILE A 59 -0.54 10.92 9.06
C ILE A 59 0.49 9.83 8.76
N ASP A 60 0.24 8.62 9.26
CA ASP A 60 0.94 7.35 9.15
C ASP A 60 0.18 6.38 8.21
N PRO A 61 0.08 6.67 6.90
CA PRO A 61 -0.74 5.88 6.01
C PRO A 61 -0.11 4.55 5.63
N TYR A 62 -0.97 3.55 5.43
CA TYR A 62 -0.59 2.25 4.90
C TYR A 62 -1.62 1.71 3.91
N ILE A 63 -1.15 0.87 2.98
CA ILE A 63 -2.04 0.09 2.13
C ILE A 63 -2.19 -1.34 2.68
N ILE A 64 -3.39 -1.87 2.59
CA ILE A 64 -3.71 -3.26 2.93
C ILE A 64 -4.42 -3.95 1.78
N PHE A 65 -4.08 -5.21 1.55
CA PHE A 65 -4.75 -6.03 0.54
C PHE A 65 -4.60 -7.52 0.84
N THR A 66 -5.61 -8.29 0.45
CA THR A 66 -5.61 -9.77 0.52
C THR A 66 -5.43 -10.34 -0.88
N TYR A 67 -4.43 -11.19 -1.06
CA TYR A 67 -4.05 -11.72 -2.37
C TYR A 67 -3.81 -13.22 -2.35
N THR A 68 -3.76 -13.81 -3.55
CA THR A 68 -3.32 -15.18 -3.77
C THR A 68 -2.24 -15.14 -4.85
N CYS A 69 -1.01 -15.51 -4.50
CA CYS A 69 0.10 -15.62 -5.46
C CYS A 69 0.88 -16.91 -5.19
N PRO A 70 0.75 -17.94 -6.04
CA PRO A 70 1.50 -19.18 -5.86
C PRO A 70 2.99 -18.95 -6.08
N ILE A 71 3.81 -19.57 -5.22
CA ILE A 71 5.24 -19.75 -5.47
C ILE A 71 5.43 -21.17 -6.01
N TYR A 72 6.36 -21.34 -6.96
CA TYR A 72 6.74 -22.67 -7.46
C TYR A 72 6.95 -23.65 -6.29
N ASN A 73 6.26 -24.80 -6.36
CA ASN A 73 6.32 -25.90 -5.38
C ASN A 73 5.71 -25.61 -3.99
N LYS A 74 4.93 -24.53 -3.80
CA LYS A 74 4.16 -24.29 -2.58
C LYS A 74 2.68 -24.00 -2.90
N PRO A 75 1.72 -24.60 -2.17
CA PRO A 75 0.31 -24.23 -2.31
C PRO A 75 0.14 -22.74 -1.99
N SER A 76 -0.63 -22.02 -2.81
CA SER A 76 -0.92 -20.61 -2.56
C SER A 76 -1.87 -20.45 -1.38
N THR A 77 -1.47 -19.65 -0.39
CA THR A 77 -2.36 -19.20 0.68
C THR A 77 -2.97 -17.86 0.30
N HIS A 78 -4.23 -17.63 0.70
CA HIS A 78 -4.77 -16.28 0.76
C HIS A 78 -4.04 -15.56 1.91
N ASP A 79 -3.26 -14.55 1.58
CA ASP A 79 -2.47 -13.81 2.56
C ASP A 79 -2.84 -12.32 2.51
N THR A 80 -2.74 -11.66 3.65
CA THR A 80 -2.99 -10.22 3.80
C THR A 80 -1.68 -9.52 4.08
N LYS A 81 -1.38 -8.45 3.35
CA LYS A 81 -0.18 -7.65 3.58
C LYS A 81 -0.55 -6.21 3.86
N ILE A 82 0.23 -5.63 4.75
CA ILE A 82 0.24 -4.23 5.08
C ILE A 82 1.58 -3.67 4.60
N PHE A 83 1.52 -2.57 3.86
CA PHE A 83 2.69 -1.80 3.47
C PHE A 83 2.50 -0.38 3.97
N TYR A 84 3.38 0.02 4.89
CA TYR A 84 3.47 1.39 5.36
C TYR A 84 4.19 2.26 4.34
N VAL A 85 3.75 3.51 4.22
CA VAL A 85 4.51 4.51 3.48
C VAL A 85 5.83 4.75 4.21
N SER A 86 6.94 4.75 3.48
CA SER A 86 8.28 4.87 4.07
C SER A 86 8.44 6.18 4.83
N GLU A 87 8.87 6.09 6.10
CA GLU A 87 9.10 7.26 6.97
C GLU A 87 10.17 8.22 6.42
N ASP A 88 11.08 7.75 5.58
CA ASP A 88 12.11 8.60 4.95
C ASP A 88 11.48 9.72 4.11
N ILE A 89 10.27 9.50 3.58
CA ILE A 89 9.54 10.53 2.86
C ILE A 89 9.10 11.68 3.77
N PHE A 90 8.86 11.40 5.05
CA PHE A 90 8.43 12.44 6.00
C PHE A 90 9.52 13.47 6.27
N GLN A 91 10.80 13.09 6.13
CA GLN A 91 11.89 14.07 6.22
C GLN A 91 11.91 15.00 5.01
N ILE A 92 11.64 14.46 3.81
CA ILE A 92 11.58 15.26 2.57
C ILE A 92 10.37 16.20 2.58
N TYR A 93 9.22 15.69 3.01
CA TYR A 93 7.95 16.43 2.99
C TYR A 93 7.59 17.08 4.32
N ARG A 94 8.55 17.23 5.23
CA ARG A 94 8.33 17.71 6.61
C ARG A 94 7.57 19.03 6.72
N LEU A 95 7.61 19.88 5.69
CA LEU A 95 6.90 21.17 5.66
C LEU A 95 5.62 21.16 4.80
N TYR A 96 5.34 20.07 4.08
CA TYR A 96 4.20 19.99 3.17
C TYR A 96 3.03 19.26 3.83
N SER A 97 1.82 19.78 3.66
CA SER A 97 0.58 19.10 4.03
C SER A 97 0.12 18.08 2.98
N SER A 98 0.85 17.91 1.89
CA SER A 98 0.52 16.95 0.84
C SER A 98 1.77 16.31 0.29
N TYR A 99 1.76 14.99 0.15
CA TYR A 99 2.90 14.25 -0.38
C TYR A 99 2.46 13.08 -1.25
N TYR A 100 3.41 12.60 -2.05
CA TYR A 100 3.22 11.55 -3.03
C TYR A 100 4.17 10.41 -2.73
N TYR A 101 3.68 9.18 -2.74
CA TYR A 101 4.50 7.99 -2.58
C TYR A 101 4.21 6.95 -3.66
N ASN A 102 5.28 6.38 -4.22
CA ASN A 102 5.18 5.34 -5.22
C ASN A 102 5.95 4.10 -4.77
N TYR A 103 5.23 3.01 -4.51
CA TYR A 103 5.83 1.71 -4.16
C TYR A 103 6.62 1.08 -5.31
N GLY A 104 6.51 1.60 -6.53
CA GLY A 104 7.06 0.98 -7.73
C GLY A 104 6.40 -0.38 -7.98
N ASN A 105 7.21 -1.39 -8.30
CA ASN A 105 6.73 -2.74 -8.53
C ASN A 105 6.80 -3.57 -7.24
N ILE A 106 5.65 -4.03 -6.77
CA ILE A 106 5.52 -4.94 -5.64
C ILE A 106 5.41 -6.37 -6.18
N GLU A 107 6.43 -7.20 -5.97
CA GLU A 107 6.46 -8.60 -6.42
C GLU A 107 6.03 -9.56 -5.30
N LEU A 108 4.79 -10.01 -5.35
CA LEU A 108 4.14 -10.85 -4.33
C LEU A 108 4.83 -12.20 -4.12
N SER A 109 5.43 -12.78 -5.17
CA SER A 109 6.17 -14.04 -5.05
C SER A 109 7.47 -13.91 -4.23
N ARG A 110 7.96 -12.68 -4.04
CA ARG A 110 9.18 -12.39 -3.26
C ARG A 110 8.88 -11.94 -1.83
N ILE A 111 7.67 -11.45 -1.56
CA ILE A 111 7.29 -10.97 -0.22
C ILE A 111 7.22 -12.12 0.80
N LEU A 112 6.90 -13.34 0.36
CA LEU A 112 6.92 -14.53 1.22
C LEU A 112 8.33 -14.99 1.65
N LYS A 113 9.41 -14.31 1.21
CA LYS A 113 10.79 -14.64 1.59
C LYS A 113 11.28 -13.95 2.86
N ILE A 114 10.51 -13.05 3.45
CA ILE A 114 10.86 -12.41 4.73
C ILE A 114 10.31 -13.27 5.88
N ILE A 115 10.76 -14.51 5.94
CA ILE A 115 10.88 -15.28 7.19
C ILE A 115 12.22 -16.00 7.08
N ASN A 116 13.25 -15.37 7.61
CA ASN A 116 14.43 -15.96 8.23
C ASN A 116 15.20 -14.84 8.93
#